data_AF-A0A914Z8N5-F1
#
_entry.id   AF-A0A914Z8N5-F1
#
_cell.length_a   1.000
_cell.length_b   1.000
_cell.length_c   1.000
_cell.angle_alpha   90.00
_cell.angle_beta   90.00
_cell.angle_gamma   90.00
#
_symmetry.space_group_name_H-M   'P 1'
#
loop_
_entity.id
_entity.type
_entity.pdbx_description
1 polymer ?
#
loop_
_entity_poly.entity_id
_entity_poly.type
_entity_poly.pdbx_seq_one_letter_code
_entity_poly.pdbx_strand_id
1 'polypeptide(L)'
;MVLFYLAPDVQPFGIRIWYHAHRIFNLTAAALMIFGLTTILIAHEWRWLGPKVGGGSKNTSATAYHSICGLLSVIIAWLQPFNALLRCTPSNPHRIYFNWFHRIFGAIGWILAAITIVLACNNFGKHFTDSQAALSLCSSFLGFCGASFIIAEIFKIVNSRKSEISMNNNNYN
;
A
#
# COMPACT_ATOMS: atom_id res chain seq x y z
N MET A 1 -6.57 -0.75 -7.63
CA MET A 1 -6.36 0.15 -8.79
C MET A 1 -7.50 0.09 -9.81
N VAL A 2 -8.73 -0.30 -9.43
CA VAL A 2 -9.95 -0.21 -10.26
C VAL A 2 -11.18 -0.10 -9.35
N LEU A 3 -11.26 1.03 -8.67
CA LEU A 3 -12.53 1.58 -8.18
C LEU A 3 -13.12 2.56 -9.22
N PHE A 4 -12.52 2.67 -10.42
CA PHE A 4 -12.51 3.94 -11.16
C PHE A 4 -12.89 3.87 -12.64
N TYR A 5 -13.56 2.80 -13.09
CA TYR A 5 -14.40 2.91 -14.31
C TYR A 5 -15.61 3.83 -14.10
N LEU A 6 -15.84 4.27 -12.85
CA LEU A 6 -16.87 5.23 -12.44
C LEU A 6 -16.34 6.66 -12.25
N ALA A 7 -15.02 6.86 -12.28
CA ALA A 7 -14.47 8.21 -12.17
C ALA A 7 -14.66 8.92 -13.51
N PRO A 8 -15.28 10.11 -13.55
CA PRO A 8 -15.48 10.82 -14.81
C PRO A 8 -14.12 11.08 -15.46
N ASP A 9 -14.08 11.09 -16.80
CA ASP A 9 -12.87 11.32 -17.62
C ASP A 9 -12.33 12.77 -17.53
N VAL A 10 -12.48 13.38 -16.35
CA VAL A 10 -11.98 14.70 -16.01
C VAL A 10 -10.47 14.59 -15.80
N GLN A 11 -9.74 15.36 -16.61
CA GLN A 11 -8.28 15.39 -16.61
C GLN A 11 -7.78 16.79 -16.23
N PRO A 12 -7.91 17.20 -14.96
CA PRO A 12 -7.37 18.48 -14.55
C PRO A 12 -5.85 18.43 -14.72
N PHE A 13 -5.32 19.42 -15.46
CA PHE A 13 -3.91 19.51 -15.84
C PHE A 13 -3.41 18.32 -16.68
N GLY A 14 -4.29 17.72 -17.50
CA GLY A 14 -3.91 16.62 -18.42
C GLY A 14 -3.65 15.28 -17.72
N ILE A 15 -4.04 15.16 -16.46
CA ILE A 15 -3.84 13.95 -15.66
C ILE A 15 -5.18 13.49 -15.09
N ARG A 16 -5.49 12.21 -15.26
CA ARG A 16 -6.72 11.60 -14.75
C ARG A 16 -6.87 11.81 -13.24
N ILE A 17 -8.07 12.18 -12.79
CA ILE A 17 -8.38 12.50 -11.38
C ILE A 17 -7.95 11.41 -10.39
N TRP A 18 -8.08 10.13 -10.76
CA TRP A 18 -7.68 9.01 -9.89
C TRP A 18 -6.18 9.04 -9.56
N TYR A 19 -5.34 9.53 -10.49
CA TYR A 19 -3.90 9.59 -10.29
C TYR A 19 -3.52 10.75 -9.35
N HIS A 20 -4.31 11.82 -9.36
CA HIS A 20 -4.21 12.88 -8.34
C HIS A 20 -4.63 12.37 -6.96
N ALA A 21 -5.78 11.69 -6.86
CA ALA A 21 -6.20 11.10 -5.59
C ALA A 21 -5.17 10.10 -5.06
N HIS A 22 -4.70 9.18 -5.91
CA HIS A 22 -3.69 8.19 -5.55
C HIS A 22 -2.40 8.84 -5.02
N ARG A 23 -1.84 9.84 -5.71
CA ARG A 23 -0.60 10.48 -5.25
C ARG A 23 -0.81 11.22 -3.92
N ILE A 24 -1.93 11.94 -3.77
CA ILE A 24 -2.18 12.78 -2.59
C ILE A 24 -2.33 11.88 -1.36
N PHE A 25 -3.14 10.83 -1.46
CA PHE A 25 -3.31 9.89 -0.35
C PHE A 25 -2.02 9.15 0.00
N ASN A 26 -1.23 8.69 -1.00
CA ASN A 26 0.03 7.99 -0.72
C ASN A 26 1.11 8.91 -0.15
N LEU A 27 1.23 10.15 -0.62
CA LEU A 27 2.18 11.11 -0.05
C LEU A 27 1.79 11.51 1.37
N THR A 28 0.49 11.72 1.62
CA THR A 28 -0.03 12.01 2.96
C THR A 28 0.26 10.84 3.90
N ALA A 29 -0.03 9.60 3.48
CA ALA A 29 0.28 8.41 4.25
C ALA A 29 1.79 8.28 4.54
N ALA A 30 2.65 8.47 3.53
CA ALA A 30 4.10 8.38 3.71
C ALA A 30 4.64 9.44 4.68
N ALA A 31 4.09 10.67 4.65
CA ALA A 31 4.43 11.72 5.60
C ALA A 31 4.00 11.37 7.03
N LEU A 32 2.76 10.89 7.21
CA LEU A 32 2.25 10.45 8.51
C LEU A 32 3.04 9.25 9.06
N MET A 33 3.50 8.35 8.19
CA MET A 33 4.34 7.22 8.58
C MET A 33 5.72 7.66 9.12
N ILE A 34 6.36 8.67 8.51
CA ILE A 34 7.60 9.26 9.06
C ILE A 34 7.32 9.95 10.37
N PHE A 35 6.25 10.74 10.44
CA PHE A 35 5.86 11.40 11.68
C PHE A 35 5.69 10.37 12.82
N GLY A 36 4.96 9.28 12.59
CA GLY A 36 4.78 8.20 13.56
C GLY A 36 6.08 7.47 13.93
N LEU A 37 6.97 7.23 12.96
CA LEU A 37 8.29 6.65 13.24
C LEU A 37 9.15 7.61 14.08
N THR A 38 9.13 8.90 13.78
CA THR A 38 9.87 9.91 14.54
C THR A 38 9.33 10.06 15.95
N THR A 39 8.02 10.08 16.15
CA THR A 39 7.44 10.20 17.50
C THR A 39 7.81 9.01 18.39
N ILE A 40 7.75 7.78 17.87
CA ILE A 40 8.13 6.61 18.67
C ILE A 40 9.63 6.55 18.96
N LEU A 41 10.48 7.02 18.03
CA LEU A 41 11.92 7.14 18.28
C LEU A 41 12.21 8.18 19.36
N ILE A 42 11.55 9.35 19.34
CA ILE A 42 11.69 10.37 20.39
C ILE A 42 11.26 9.81 21.74
N ALA A 43 10.12 9.10 21.81
CA ALA A 43 9.62 8.49 23.04
C ALA A 43 10.58 7.44 23.64
N HIS A 44 11.46 6.87 22.82
CA HIS A 44 12.49 5.91 23.24
C HIS A 44 13.91 6.48 23.18
N GLU A 45 14.08 7.81 23.26
CA GLU A 45 15.38 8.48 23.29
C GLU A 45 16.29 8.10 22.10
N TRP A 46 15.70 7.97 20.91
CA TRP A 46 16.36 7.54 19.68
C TRP A 46 16.98 6.14 19.72
N ARG A 47 16.58 5.31 20.70
CA ARG A 47 17.06 3.93 20.83
C ARG A 47 16.19 2.98 20.01
N TRP A 48 16.82 2.23 19.12
CA TRP A 48 16.16 1.12 18.42
C TRP A 48 15.95 -0.07 19.36
N LEU A 49 14.68 -0.36 19.66
CA LEU A 49 14.26 -1.49 20.51
C LEU A 49 13.77 -2.71 19.71
N GLY A 50 13.73 -2.61 18.37
CA GLY A 50 13.36 -3.71 17.49
C GLY A 50 14.51 -4.71 17.26
N PRO A 51 14.31 -5.71 16.38
CA PRO A 51 15.34 -6.67 16.01
C PRO A 51 16.58 -5.99 15.43
N LYS A 52 17.77 -6.43 15.83
CA LYS A 52 19.04 -5.92 15.29
C LYS A 52 19.50 -6.76 14.10
N VAL A 53 20.06 -6.12 13.08
CA VAL A 53 20.69 -6.81 11.95
C VAL A 53 22.02 -7.40 12.43
N GLY A 54 22.24 -8.70 12.20
CA GLY A 54 23.52 -9.36 12.45
C GLY A 54 23.84 -9.73 13.90
N GLY A 55 22.88 -9.67 14.83
CA GLY A 55 23.11 -10.10 16.22
C GLY A 55 21.87 -10.12 17.11
N GLY A 56 21.92 -10.92 18.19
CA GLY A 56 20.86 -11.08 19.18
C GLY A 56 20.26 -12.49 19.20
N SER A 57 19.60 -12.86 20.30
CA SER A 57 18.79 -14.07 20.38
C SER A 57 17.54 -13.93 19.51
N LYS A 58 16.96 -15.05 19.05
CA LYS A 58 15.69 -15.04 18.31
C LYS A 58 14.62 -14.34 19.15
N ASN A 59 14.09 -13.22 18.66
CA ASN A 59 13.03 -12.47 19.31
C ASN A 59 11.75 -12.56 18.46
N THR A 60 10.80 -13.37 18.92
CA THR A 60 9.50 -13.61 18.28
C THR A 60 8.37 -12.84 18.97
N SER A 61 8.69 -11.81 19.76
CA SER A 61 7.68 -10.96 20.41
C SER A 61 6.87 -10.17 19.39
N ALA A 62 5.63 -9.83 19.75
CA ALA A 62 4.80 -8.96 18.92
C ALA A 62 5.45 -7.59 18.66
N THR A 63 6.17 -7.03 19.65
CA THR A 63 6.93 -5.78 19.50
C THR A 63 8.02 -5.91 18.44
N ALA A 64 8.73 -7.03 18.41
CA ALA A 64 9.76 -7.28 17.39
C ALA A 64 9.16 -7.31 15.98
N TYR A 65 8.07 -8.04 15.79
CA TYR A 65 7.37 -8.10 14.51
C TYR A 65 6.75 -6.75 14.11
N HIS A 66 6.11 -6.05 15.04
CA HIS A 66 5.54 -4.73 14.80
C HIS A 66 6.62 -3.75 14.32
N SER A 67 7.75 -3.71 15.01
CA SER A 67 8.84 -2.77 14.70
C SER A 67 9.46 -3.04 13.33
N ILE A 68 9.74 -4.30 12.98
CA ILE A 68 10.37 -4.64 11.69
C ILE A 68 9.38 -4.51 10.53
N CYS A 69 8.14 -4.97 10.68
CA CYS A 69 7.12 -4.81 9.64
C CYS A 69 6.82 -3.33 9.39
N GLY A 70 6.73 -2.52 10.46
CA GLY A 70 6.51 -1.08 10.37
C GLY A 70 7.65 -0.38 9.64
N LEU A 71 8.90 -0.65 10.03
CA LEU A 71 10.09 -0.07 9.40
C LEU A 71 10.18 -0.43 7.91
N LEU A 72 10.00 -1.72 7.56
CA LEU A 72 10.02 -2.15 6.16
C LEU A 72 8.90 -1.51 5.35
N SER A 73 7.70 -1.37 5.95
CA SER A 73 6.59 -0.66 5.30
C SER A 73 6.93 0.80 5.02
N VAL A 74 7.51 1.53 5.99
CA VAL A 74 7.96 2.92 5.82
C VAL A 74 8.98 3.03 4.67
N ILE A 75 10.00 2.17 4.67
CA ILE A 75 11.03 2.15 3.63
C ILE A 75 10.40 1.95 2.25
N ILE A 76 9.55 0.92 2.11
CA ILE A 76 8.90 0.62 0.84
C ILE A 76 8.01 1.78 0.40
N ALA A 77 7.19 2.35 1.30
CA ALA A 77 6.31 3.47 1.00
C ALA A 77 7.07 4.69 0.47
N TRP A 78 8.24 4.99 1.03
CA TRP A 78 9.09 6.10 0.58
C TRP A 78 9.87 5.81 -0.69
N LEU A 79 10.22 4.54 -0.96
CA LEU A 79 10.81 4.14 -2.25
C LEU A 79 9.81 4.23 -3.41
N GLN A 80 8.51 4.16 -3.15
CA GLN A 80 7.49 4.17 -4.21
C GLN A 80 7.49 5.43 -5.08
N PRO A 81 7.51 6.66 -4.52
CA PRO A 81 7.64 7.88 -5.32
C PRO A 81 8.90 7.90 -6.19
N PHE A 82 10.06 7.49 -5.66
CA PHE A 82 11.31 7.46 -6.43
C PHE A 82 11.23 6.45 -7.58
N ASN A 83 10.72 5.25 -7.31
CA ASN A 83 10.44 4.28 -8.36
C ASN A 83 9.48 4.86 -9.40
N ALA A 84 8.44 5.58 -8.99
CA ALA A 84 7.49 6.20 -9.91
C ALA A 84 8.10 7.30 -10.80
N LEU A 85 9.21 7.93 -10.40
CA LEU A 85 9.97 8.86 -11.26
C LEU A 85 10.68 8.14 -12.42
N LEU A 86 10.96 6.85 -12.28
CA LEU A 86 11.57 6.01 -13.32
C LEU A 86 10.53 5.49 -14.33
N ARG A 87 9.28 5.96 -14.24
CA ARG A 87 8.18 5.52 -15.12
C ARG A 87 8.45 5.91 -16.57
N CYS A 88 8.50 4.90 -17.45
CA CYS A 88 8.60 5.11 -18.90
C CYS A 88 7.30 5.67 -19.51
N THR A 89 7.40 6.19 -20.74
CA THR A 89 6.26 6.67 -21.53
C THR A 89 5.23 5.55 -21.78
N PRO A 90 3.94 5.87 -22.01
CA PRO A 90 2.88 4.88 -22.18
C PRO A 90 3.12 3.84 -23.29
N SER A 91 3.82 4.22 -24.35
CA SER A 91 4.14 3.40 -25.52
C SER A 91 5.41 2.55 -25.36
N ASN A 92 6.18 2.75 -24.30
CA ASN A 92 7.44 2.03 -24.11
C ASN A 92 7.21 0.57 -23.68
N PRO A 93 7.83 -0.43 -24.31
CA PRO A 93 7.65 -1.85 -23.97
C PRO A 93 8.08 -2.19 -22.54
N HIS A 94 9.06 -1.48 -21.97
CA HIS A 94 9.52 -1.68 -20.59
C HIS A 94 8.50 -1.23 -19.54
N ARG A 95 7.44 -0.52 -19.94
CA ARG A 95 6.39 -0.06 -19.04
C ARG A 95 5.68 -1.21 -18.31
N ILE A 96 5.64 -2.40 -18.92
CA ILE A 96 5.07 -3.61 -18.30
C ILE A 96 5.86 -3.99 -17.04
N TYR A 97 7.20 -4.01 -17.11
CA TYR A 97 8.06 -4.32 -15.98
C TYR A 97 7.93 -3.27 -14.87
N PHE A 98 7.94 -1.98 -15.23
CA PHE A 98 7.71 -0.89 -14.29
C PHE A 98 6.39 -1.06 -13.53
N ASN A 99 5.28 -1.30 -14.26
CA ASN A 99 3.96 -1.43 -13.66
C ASN A 99 3.89 -2.63 -12.69
N TRP A 100 4.49 -3.76 -13.05
CA TRP A 100 4.55 -4.93 -12.17
C TRP A 100 5.38 -4.68 -10.92
N PHE A 101 6.57 -4.09 -11.08
CA PHE A 101 7.44 -3.77 -9.96
C PHE A 101 6.77 -2.79 -8.99
N HIS A 102 6.29 -1.65 -9.50
CA HIS A 102 5.60 -0.65 -8.67
C HIS A 102 4.40 -1.26 -7.92
N ARG A 103 3.63 -2.11 -8.60
CA ARG A 103 2.47 -2.79 -8.00
C ARG A 103 2.86 -3.79 -6.91
N ILE A 104 3.84 -4.67 -7.17
CA ILE A 104 4.25 -5.71 -6.23
C ILE A 104 4.78 -5.08 -4.94
N PHE A 105 5.70 -4.12 -5.07
CA PHE A 105 6.23 -3.42 -3.90
C PHE A 105 5.13 -2.63 -3.18
N GLY A 106 4.16 -2.07 -3.92
CA GLY A 106 3.04 -1.34 -3.31
C GLY A 106 2.17 -2.26 -2.46
N ALA A 107 1.88 -3.46 -2.98
CA ALA A 107 1.12 -4.49 -2.27
C ALA A 107 1.87 -5.01 -1.03
N ILE A 108 3.18 -5.28 -1.16
CA ILE A 108 4.02 -5.73 -0.03
C ILE A 108 4.05 -4.65 1.07
N GLY A 109 4.29 -3.39 0.70
CA GLY A 109 4.29 -2.27 1.66
C GLY A 109 2.96 -2.12 2.40
N TRP A 110 1.84 -2.27 1.69
CA TRP A 110 0.50 -2.24 2.27
C TRP A 110 0.24 -3.42 3.22
N ILE A 111 0.62 -4.66 2.84
CA ILE A 111 0.47 -5.85 3.70
C ILE A 111 1.29 -5.69 4.98
N LEU A 112 2.53 -5.22 4.88
CA LEU A 112 3.38 -4.96 6.04
C LEU A 112 2.78 -3.88 6.96
N ALA A 113 2.20 -2.81 6.41
CA ALA A 113 1.47 -1.81 7.19
C ALA A 113 0.26 -2.43 7.91
N ALA A 114 -0.53 -3.25 7.20
CA ALA A 114 -1.69 -3.92 7.76
C ALA A 114 -1.32 -4.84 8.93
N ILE A 115 -0.26 -5.66 8.77
CA ILE A 115 0.28 -6.51 9.84
C ILE A 115 0.71 -5.64 11.04
N THR A 116 1.41 -4.54 10.78
CA THR A 116 1.89 -3.63 11.83
C THR A 116 0.74 -3.04 12.66
N ILE A 117 -0.34 -2.62 11.99
CA ILE A 117 -1.55 -2.08 12.62
C ILE A 117 -2.25 -3.15 13.47
N VAL A 118 -2.47 -4.35 12.91
CA VAL A 118 -3.12 -5.46 13.64
C VAL A 118 -2.29 -5.88 14.86
N LEU A 119 -0.96 -5.97 14.72
CA LEU A 119 -0.08 -6.24 15.85
C LEU A 119 -0.20 -5.15 16.92
N ALA A 120 -0.34 -3.89 16.54
CA ALA A 120 -0.51 -2.79 17.49
C ALA A 120 -1.83 -2.90 18.25
N CYS A 121 -2.94 -3.05 17.53
CA CYS A 121 -4.28 -3.17 18.12
C CYS A 121 -4.42 -4.38 19.04
N ASN A 122 -3.72 -5.49 18.76
CA ASN A 122 -3.84 -6.71 19.55
C ASN A 122 -2.88 -6.75 20.76
N ASN A 123 -1.71 -6.10 20.67
CA ASN A 123 -0.64 -6.28 21.67
C ASN A 123 -0.34 -5.03 22.50
N PHE A 124 -0.82 -3.86 22.08
CA PHE A 124 -0.58 -2.59 22.80
C PHE A 124 -1.87 -1.97 23.33
N GLY A 125 -2.75 -2.81 23.91
CA GLY A 125 -4.06 -2.40 24.41
C GLY A 125 -4.08 -1.21 25.37
N LYS A 126 -2.99 -0.98 26.12
CA LYS A 126 -2.85 0.17 27.02
C LYS A 126 -2.89 1.54 26.31
N HIS A 127 -2.65 1.57 25.00
CA HIS A 127 -2.72 2.79 24.19
C HIS A 127 -4.10 3.03 23.57
N PHE A 128 -5.06 2.12 23.79
CA PHE A 128 -6.41 2.22 23.26
C PHE A 128 -7.42 2.29 24.42
N THR A 129 -8.49 3.06 24.24
CA THR A 129 -9.63 3.05 25.17
C THR A 129 -10.27 1.67 25.23
N ASP A 130 -10.40 1.01 24.08
CA ASP A 130 -10.82 -0.39 23.94
C ASP A 130 -10.03 -1.05 22.80
N SER A 131 -9.19 -2.01 23.17
CA SER A 131 -8.31 -2.75 22.23
C SER A 131 -9.11 -3.62 21.26
N GLN A 132 -10.25 -4.18 21.68
CA GLN A 132 -11.08 -5.05 20.84
C GLN A 132 -11.87 -4.22 19.83
N ALA A 133 -12.42 -3.08 20.26
CA ALA A 133 -13.04 -2.14 19.35
C ALA A 133 -12.04 -1.60 18.31
N ALA A 134 -10.82 -1.25 18.74
CA ALA A 134 -9.75 -0.82 17.84
C ALA A 134 -9.36 -1.92 16.85
N LEU A 135 -9.16 -3.16 17.31
CA LEU A 135 -8.84 -4.30 16.46
C LEU A 135 -9.95 -4.56 15.43
N SER A 136 -11.21 -4.54 15.87
CA SER A 136 -12.38 -4.73 15.00
C SER A 136 -12.44 -3.65 13.92
N LEU A 137 -12.40 -2.37 14.32
CA LEU A 137 -12.48 -1.24 13.39
C LEU A 137 -11.33 -1.25 12.37
N CYS A 138 -10.10 -1.40 12.84
CA CYS A 138 -8.93 -1.43 11.96
C CYS A 138 -8.95 -2.64 11.02
N SER A 139 -9.32 -3.82 11.51
CA SER A 139 -9.39 -5.03 10.68
C SER A 139 -10.51 -4.94 9.64
N SER A 140 -11.68 -4.42 9.99
CA SER A 140 -12.78 -4.19 9.04
C SER A 140 -12.39 -3.19 7.95
N PHE A 141 -11.74 -2.08 8.31
CA PHE A 141 -11.25 -1.10 7.35
C PHE A 141 -10.18 -1.69 6.41
N LEU A 142 -9.20 -2.41 6.96
CA LEU A 142 -8.17 -3.09 6.17
C LEU A 142 -8.77 -4.16 5.24
N GLY A 143 -9.74 -4.92 5.73
CA GLY A 143 -10.49 -5.89 4.94
C GLY A 143 -11.23 -5.25 3.77
N PHE A 144 -11.90 -4.12 4.00
CA PHE A 144 -12.55 -3.33 2.95
C PHE A 144 -11.55 -2.82 1.91
N CYS A 145 -10.42 -2.24 2.36
CA CYS A 145 -9.35 -1.82 1.45
C CYS A 145 -8.81 -2.99 0.63
N GLY A 146 -8.52 -4.15 1.25
CA GLY A 146 -8.04 -5.35 0.58
C GLY A 146 -9.05 -5.90 -0.44
N ALA A 147 -10.33 -5.96 -0.07
CA ALA A 147 -11.40 -6.34 -0.99
C ALA A 147 -11.48 -5.39 -2.20
N SER A 148 -11.36 -4.08 -1.98
CA SER A 148 -11.33 -3.10 -3.06
C SER A 148 -10.17 -3.33 -4.05
N PHE A 149 -9.02 -3.81 -3.59
CA PHE A 149 -7.87 -4.16 -4.45
C PHE A 149 -8.14 -5.40 -5.31
N ILE A 150 -8.80 -6.41 -4.73
CA ILE A 150 -9.15 -7.66 -5.42
C ILE A 150 -10.24 -7.40 -6.45
N ILE A 151 -11.34 -6.77 -6.03
CA ILE A 151 -12.46 -6.37 -6.91
C ILE A 151 -11.93 -5.57 -8.08
N ALA A 152 -11.05 -4.62 -7.79
CA ALA A 152 -10.33 -3.86 -8.80
C ALA A 152 -9.68 -4.78 -9.85
N GLU A 153 -8.83 -5.71 -9.42
CA GLU A 153 -8.14 -6.57 -10.38
C GLU A 153 -9.08 -7.44 -11.20
N ILE A 154 -10.16 -7.95 -10.60
CA ILE A 154 -11.18 -8.73 -11.30
C ILE A 154 -11.80 -7.91 -12.43
N PHE A 155 -12.24 -6.68 -12.15
CA PHE A 155 -12.82 -5.80 -13.17
C PHE A 155 -11.85 -5.49 -14.31
N LYS A 156 -10.55 -5.30 -14.02
CA LYS A 156 -9.54 -5.13 -15.07
C LYS A 156 -9.48 -6.34 -15.99
N ILE A 157 -9.40 -7.55 -15.43
CA ILE A 157 -9.32 -8.79 -16.20
C ILE A 157 -10.58 -9.00 -17.04
N VAL A 158 -11.76 -8.78 -16.46
CA VAL A 158 -13.05 -8.91 -17.16
C VAL A 158 -13.13 -7.92 -18.33
N ASN A 159 -12.74 -6.66 -18.12
CA ASN A 159 -12.81 -5.64 -19.17
C ASN A 159 -11.77 -5.88 -20.29
N SER A 160 -10.56 -6.34 -19.96
CA SER A 160 -9.55 -6.73 -20.97
C SER A 160 -10.05 -7.87 -21.85
N ARG A 161 -10.68 -8.90 -21.26
CA ARG A 161 -11.28 -10.01 -22.02
C ARG A 161 -12.43 -9.54 -22.92
N LYS A 162 -13.30 -8.66 -22.42
CA LYS A 162 -14.39 -8.08 -23.23
C LYS A 162 -13.84 -7.33 -24.46
N SER A 163 -12.79 -6.53 -24.30
CA SER A 163 -12.17 -5.83 -25.43
C SER A 163 -11.57 -6.78 -26.47
N GLU A 164 -10.89 -7.85 -26.04
CA GLU A 164 -10.32 -8.85 -26.95
C GLU A 164 -11.41 -9.54 -27.78
N ILE A 165 -12.52 -9.95 -27.14
CA ILE A 165 -13.66 -10.57 -27.83
C ILE A 165 -14.26 -9.61 -28.86
N SER A 166 -14.45 -8.33 -28.51
CA SER A 166 -15.02 -7.33 -29.42
C SER A 166 -14.15 -7.09 -30.66
N MET A 167 -12.82 -7.06 -30.49
CA MET A 167 -11.88 -6.90 -31.61
C MET A 167 -11.89 -8.13 -32.52
N ASN A 168 -11.96 -9.33 -31.93
CA ASN A 168 -12.02 -10.56 -32.70
C ASN A 168 -13.29 -10.62 -33.56
N ASN A 169 -14.45 -10.27 -32.99
CA ASN A 169 -15.72 -10.23 -33.72
C ASN A 169 -15.72 -9.24 -34.89
N ASN A 170 -15.06 -8.09 -34.75
CA ASN A 170 -14.96 -7.09 -35.82
C ASN A 170 -14.03 -7.50 -36.97
N ASN A 171 -13.08 -8.41 -36.74
CA ASN A 171 -12.19 -8.91 -37.81
C ASN A 171 -12.84 -9.97 -38.70
N TYR A 172 -14.00 -10.51 -38.29
CA TYR A 172 -14.75 -11.54 -39.04
C TYR A 172 -15.99 -10.99 -39.75
N ASN A 173 -16.28 -9.68 -39.62
CA ASN A 173 -17.36 -8.98 -40.32
C ASN A 173 -16.77 -8.04 -41.38
#